data_AF-A0A9Q1I837-F1
#
_entry.id   AF-A0A9Q1I837-F1
#
_cell.length_a   1.000
_cell.length_b   1.000
_cell.length_c   1.000
_cell.angle_alpha   90.00
_cell.angle_beta   90.00
_cell.angle_gamma   90.00
#
_symmetry.space_group_name_H-M   'P 1'
#
loop_
_entity.id
_entity.type
_entity.pdbx_description
1 polymer ?
#
loop_
_entity_poly.entity_id
_entity_poly.type
_entity_poly.pdbx_seq_one_letter_code
_entity_poly.pdbx_strand_id
1 'polypeptide(L)'
;MEHIKKLYVSHFKKKVKDYVSEVSGIISYFQFSKDPLSSKKQSSNDKEFDRLEKDLGETCRTLNKNLCQVHQKLQEELETGAKTAERTCLKNATDRVLESRGSDNRGYHKTLKALCKNDGYYRSRKGVLVDLNYTLSEPMYKKMNENNLFLTTFGPGRTRASIKGTFESFQENFIPNDLLKEHKTPNKDKYLRLVYIRTEQRKVHRKLEKEILQRKKLIYNSLSDSIRDTMKQTYQGKESFRKIQEKLKSAIEEFKKTMFHNAMTKMLKEFSDLQKYLVDQIKTQMTTALVLGLSQIPEDLTGLPDVSEETVMMERCCESLGLQVY
;
A
#
# COMPACT_ATOMS: atom_id res chain seq x y z
N MET A 1 -8.47 5.66 27.77
CA MET A 1 -8.42 7.10 27.40
C MET A 1 -7.01 7.60 27.12
N GLU A 2 -6.02 7.34 27.97
CA GLU A 2 -4.65 7.84 27.80
C GLU A 2 -3.96 7.37 26.49
N HIS A 3 -4.15 6.11 26.09
CA HIS A 3 -3.63 5.60 24.83
C HIS A 3 -4.20 6.36 23.61
N ILE A 4 -5.50 6.70 23.64
CA ILE A 4 -6.16 7.42 22.53
C ILE A 4 -5.60 8.85 22.45
N LYS A 5 -5.38 9.52 23.58
CA LYS A 5 -4.74 10.84 23.63
C LYS A 5 -3.32 10.80 23.06
N LYS A 6 -2.50 9.84 23.48
CA LYS A 6 -1.14 9.65 22.94
C LYS A 6 -1.14 9.42 21.43
N LEU A 7 -2.08 8.61 20.94
CA LEU A 7 -2.24 8.34 19.51
C LEU A 7 -2.67 9.60 18.74
N TYR A 8 -3.64 10.36 19.27
CA TYR A 8 -4.07 11.64 18.69
C TYR A 8 -2.92 12.65 18.60
N VAL A 9 -2.18 12.85 19.69
CA VAL A 9 -1.03 13.77 19.73
C VAL A 9 0.05 13.33 18.73
N SER A 10 0.35 12.04 18.66
CA SER A 10 1.31 11.49 17.69
C SER A 10 0.87 11.75 16.24
N HIS A 11 -0.40 11.50 15.91
CA HIS A 11 -0.95 11.77 14.59
C HIS A 11 -0.91 13.27 14.23
N PHE A 12 -1.27 14.13 15.18
CA PHE A 12 -1.24 15.58 14.97
C PHE A 12 0.19 16.07 14.74
N LYS A 13 1.15 15.65 15.59
CA LYS A 13 2.58 15.96 15.42
C LYS A 13 3.10 15.51 14.05
N LYS A 14 2.74 14.30 13.59
CA LYS A 14 3.11 13.81 12.25
C LYS A 14 2.53 14.72 11.16
N LYS A 15 1.24 15.07 11.23
CA LYS A 15 0.60 15.96 10.25
C LYS A 15 1.25 17.35 10.16
N VAL A 16 1.57 17.96 11.31
CA VAL A 16 2.26 19.27 11.34
C VAL A 16 3.64 19.16 10.71
N LYS A 17 4.42 18.15 11.08
CA LYS A 17 5.73 17.87 10.47
C LYS A 17 5.62 17.66 8.96
N ASP A 18 4.56 16.97 8.53
CA ASP A 18 4.34 16.67 7.13
C ASP A 18 4.05 17.93 6.31
N TYR A 19 3.17 18.80 6.84
CA TYR A 19 2.84 20.09 6.25
C TYR A 19 4.06 21.03 6.15
N VAL A 20 4.77 21.23 7.27
CA VAL A 20 5.96 22.11 7.30
C VAL A 20 7.02 21.61 6.32
N SER A 21 7.24 20.29 6.24
CA SER A 21 8.17 19.73 5.27
C SER A 21 7.75 20.02 3.83
N GLU A 22 6.47 19.92 3.48
CA GLU A 22 5.97 20.20 2.13
C GLU A 22 6.13 21.67 1.74
N VAL A 23 5.77 22.59 2.64
CA VAL A 23 5.94 24.03 2.43
C VAL A 23 7.43 24.39 2.27
N SER A 24 8.31 23.76 3.05
CA SER A 24 9.77 23.95 2.94
C SER A 24 10.29 23.59 1.54
N GLY A 25 9.80 22.50 0.94
CA GLY A 25 10.21 22.12 -0.42
C GLY A 25 9.79 23.16 -1.46
N ILE A 26 8.57 23.69 -1.35
CA ILE A 26 8.06 24.73 -2.26
C ILE A 26 8.87 26.03 -2.11
N ILE A 27 9.14 26.45 -0.88
CA ILE A 27 9.96 27.64 -0.62
C ILE A 27 11.37 27.46 -1.17
N SER A 28 12.02 26.31 -0.89
CA SER A 28 13.35 26.01 -1.43
C SER A 28 13.36 26.04 -2.96
N TYR A 29 12.33 25.46 -3.59
CA TYR A 29 12.16 25.53 -5.04
C TYR A 29 12.15 26.98 -5.54
N PHE A 30 11.29 27.83 -4.99
CA PHE A 30 11.24 29.24 -5.37
C PHE A 30 12.55 29.99 -5.12
N GLN A 31 13.27 29.67 -4.05
CA GLN A 31 14.53 30.34 -3.73
C GLN A 31 15.64 30.05 -4.74
N PHE A 32 15.93 28.79 -5.04
CA PHE A 32 16.99 28.47 -6.01
C PHE A 32 16.60 28.82 -7.45
N SER A 33 15.29 28.96 -7.69
CA SER A 33 14.70 29.34 -8.96
C SER A 33 14.82 30.82 -9.32
N LYS A 34 15.14 31.71 -8.37
CA LYS A 34 15.24 33.17 -8.58
C LYS A 34 16.52 33.64 -9.27
N ASP A 35 17.59 32.82 -9.31
CA ASP A 35 18.89 33.23 -9.83
C ASP A 35 19.30 32.41 -11.08
N PRO A 36 18.77 32.75 -12.27
CA PRO A 36 19.12 32.09 -13.52
C PRO A 36 20.57 32.37 -13.99
N LEU A 37 21.30 33.29 -13.36
CA LEU A 37 22.61 33.77 -13.81
C LEU A 37 23.79 32.95 -13.28
N SER A 38 23.63 32.12 -12.25
CA SER A 38 24.71 31.29 -11.69
C SER A 38 24.93 29.95 -12.43
N SER A 39 24.01 29.54 -13.31
CA SER A 39 23.88 28.16 -13.79
C SER A 39 24.51 27.84 -15.15
N LYS A 40 25.11 28.80 -15.87
CA LYS A 40 25.69 28.55 -17.21
C LYS A 40 26.89 27.58 -17.25
N LYS A 41 27.43 27.14 -16.11
CA LYS A 41 28.59 26.22 -16.08
C LYS A 41 28.45 24.94 -15.24
N GLN A 42 27.38 24.74 -14.47
CA GLN A 42 27.39 23.71 -13.42
C GLN A 42 26.27 22.65 -13.49
N SER A 43 25.19 22.87 -14.26
CA SER A 43 24.01 21.99 -14.21
C SER A 43 24.14 20.66 -14.99
N SER A 44 25.03 20.56 -15.97
CA SER A 44 25.09 19.38 -16.84
C SER A 44 26.12 18.32 -16.44
N ASN A 45 26.88 18.53 -15.36
CA ASN A 45 27.97 17.64 -14.89
C ASN A 45 28.02 17.51 -13.35
N ASP A 46 26.88 17.68 -12.66
CA ASP A 46 26.85 17.49 -11.20
C ASP A 46 26.77 15.98 -10.88
N LYS A 47 27.93 15.41 -10.53
CA LYS A 47 28.09 13.99 -10.20
C LYS A 47 27.11 13.50 -9.13
N GLU A 48 26.65 14.39 -8.25
CA GLU A 48 25.68 14.05 -7.22
C GLU A 48 24.29 13.81 -7.80
N PHE A 49 23.87 14.55 -8.82
CA PHE A 49 22.58 14.29 -9.48
C PHE A 49 22.64 13.04 -10.37
N ASP A 50 23.76 12.81 -11.06
CA ASP A 50 23.99 11.55 -11.79
C ASP A 50 23.93 10.35 -10.83
N ARG A 51 24.52 10.51 -9.63
CA ARG A 51 24.42 9.51 -8.56
C ARG A 51 22.96 9.33 -8.12
N LEU A 52 22.21 10.40 -7.87
CA LEU A 52 20.80 10.30 -7.49
C LEU A 52 19.94 9.62 -8.57
N GLU A 53 20.17 9.89 -9.86
CA GLU A 53 19.46 9.20 -10.94
C GLU A 53 19.79 7.71 -10.96
N LYS A 54 21.06 7.35 -10.79
CA LYS A 54 21.50 5.95 -10.69
C LYS A 54 20.88 5.25 -9.48
N ASP A 55 20.89 5.89 -8.32
CA ASP A 55 20.34 5.39 -7.06
C ASP A 55 18.81 5.20 -7.15
N LEU A 56 18.11 6.11 -7.85
CA LEU A 56 16.69 5.97 -8.15
C LEU A 56 16.43 4.73 -9.00
N GLY A 57 17.23 4.55 -10.06
CA GLY A 57 17.17 3.37 -10.92
C GLY A 57 17.40 2.06 -10.15
N GLU A 58 18.40 2.04 -9.27
CA GLU A 58 18.71 0.88 -8.43
C GLU A 58 17.63 0.58 -7.39
N THR A 59 17.05 1.62 -6.79
CA THR A 59 15.92 1.50 -5.87
C THR A 59 14.71 0.88 -6.58
N CYS A 60 14.36 1.38 -7.77
CA CYS A 60 13.25 0.84 -8.56
C CYS A 60 13.49 -0.63 -8.94
N ARG A 61 14.71 -0.98 -9.37
CA ARG A 61 15.09 -2.37 -9.68
C ARG A 61 14.98 -3.28 -8.46
N THR A 62 15.48 -2.83 -7.31
CA THR A 62 15.47 -3.59 -6.06
C THR A 62 14.05 -3.83 -5.57
N LEU A 63 13.22 -2.78 -5.55
CA LEU A 63 11.81 -2.89 -5.19
C LEU A 63 11.07 -3.86 -6.12
N ASN A 64 11.24 -3.71 -7.44
CA ASN A 64 10.59 -4.56 -8.41
C ASN A 64 11.01 -6.03 -8.25
N LYS A 65 12.31 -6.29 -8.05
CA LYS A 65 12.83 -7.64 -7.81
C LYS A 65 12.22 -8.27 -6.55
N ASN A 66 12.18 -7.52 -5.44
CA ASN A 66 11.59 -8.00 -4.19
C ASN A 66 10.09 -8.32 -4.37
N LEU A 67 9.35 -7.46 -5.06
CA LEU A 67 7.92 -7.67 -5.32
C LEU A 67 7.66 -8.85 -6.27
N CYS A 68 8.48 -9.06 -7.30
CA CYS A 68 8.41 -10.25 -8.16
C CYS A 68 8.62 -11.54 -7.36
N GLN A 69 9.58 -11.56 -6.43
CA GLN A 69 9.82 -12.72 -5.57
C GLN A 69 8.62 -13.00 -4.64
N VAL A 70 8.00 -11.95 -4.10
CA VAL A 70 6.76 -12.09 -3.33
C VAL A 70 5.63 -12.62 -4.20
N HIS A 71 5.47 -12.11 -5.42
CA HIS A 71 4.45 -12.58 -6.35
C HIS A 71 4.60 -14.08 -6.65
N GLN A 72 5.81 -14.54 -6.95
CA GLN A 72 6.09 -15.96 -7.23
C GLN A 72 5.71 -16.84 -6.03
N LYS A 73 6.16 -16.48 -4.82
CA LYS A 73 5.79 -17.20 -3.60
C LYS A 73 4.29 -17.17 -3.35
N LEU A 74 3.65 -16.02 -3.54
CA LEU A 74 2.20 -15.89 -3.35
C LEU A 74 1.44 -16.79 -4.32
N GLN A 75 1.89 -16.89 -5.58
CA GLN A 75 1.32 -17.80 -6.57
C GLN A 75 1.43 -19.26 -6.12
N GLU A 76 2.61 -19.71 -5.71
CA GLU A 76 2.84 -21.10 -5.24
C GLU A 76 1.94 -21.47 -4.05
N GLU A 77 1.85 -20.58 -3.05
CA GLU A 77 1.02 -20.78 -1.86
C GLU A 77 -0.48 -20.78 -2.21
N LEU A 78 -0.92 -19.87 -3.08
CA LEU A 78 -2.31 -19.82 -3.51
C LEU A 78 -2.71 -21.00 -4.38
N GLU A 79 -1.82 -21.51 -5.25
CA GLU A 79 -2.08 -22.71 -6.04
C GLU A 79 -2.25 -23.93 -5.14
N THR A 80 -1.40 -24.07 -4.12
CA THR A 80 -1.49 -25.16 -3.14
C THR A 80 -2.75 -25.02 -2.28
N GLY A 81 -3.06 -23.80 -1.84
CA GLY A 81 -4.27 -23.47 -1.10
C GLY A 81 -5.54 -23.72 -1.90
N ALA A 82 -5.56 -23.38 -3.19
CA ALA A 82 -6.69 -23.60 -4.10
C ALA A 82 -6.95 -25.10 -4.29
N LYS A 83 -5.90 -25.91 -4.57
CA LYS A 83 -6.01 -27.38 -4.64
C LYS A 83 -6.58 -27.98 -3.35
N THR A 84 -6.20 -27.42 -2.19
CA THR A 84 -6.70 -27.86 -0.89
C THR A 84 -8.16 -27.44 -0.69
N ALA A 85 -8.52 -26.22 -1.08
CA ALA A 85 -9.89 -25.72 -1.07
C ALA A 85 -10.79 -26.57 -1.97
N GLU A 86 -10.38 -26.88 -3.20
CA GLU A 86 -11.14 -27.76 -4.11
C GLU A 86 -11.48 -29.11 -3.48
N ARG A 87 -10.53 -29.74 -2.77
CA ARG A 87 -10.72 -31.05 -2.13
C ARG A 87 -11.59 -31.00 -0.88
N THR A 88 -11.59 -29.88 -0.17
CA THR A 88 -12.19 -29.76 1.17
C THR A 88 -13.43 -28.87 1.21
N CYS A 89 -13.75 -28.15 0.13
CA CYS A 89 -14.77 -27.10 0.09
C CYS A 89 -16.16 -27.60 0.53
N LEU A 90 -16.65 -28.69 -0.05
CA LEU A 90 -17.98 -29.22 0.26
C LEU A 90 -18.08 -29.67 1.71
N LYS A 91 -17.06 -30.38 2.22
CA LYS A 91 -16.98 -30.80 3.62
C LYS A 91 -16.96 -29.60 4.56
N ASN A 92 -16.04 -28.65 4.32
CA ASN A 92 -15.91 -27.45 5.15
C ASN A 92 -17.18 -26.62 5.16
N ALA A 93 -17.81 -26.42 4.01
CA ALA A 93 -19.08 -25.73 3.91
C ALA A 93 -20.18 -26.47 4.69
N THR A 94 -20.27 -27.78 4.52
CA THR A 94 -21.29 -28.62 5.19
C THR A 94 -21.15 -28.54 6.71
N ASP A 95 -19.97 -28.89 7.24
CA ASP A 95 -19.71 -29.05 8.67
C ASP A 95 -19.75 -27.70 9.44
N ARG A 96 -19.52 -26.58 8.75
CA ARG A 96 -19.34 -25.28 9.38
C ARG A 96 -20.42 -24.26 9.06
N VAL A 97 -21.16 -24.44 7.96
CA VAL A 97 -22.08 -23.43 7.44
C VAL A 97 -23.42 -24.01 7.01
N LEU A 98 -23.47 -25.12 6.28
CA LEU A 98 -24.73 -25.58 5.70
C LEU A 98 -25.55 -26.41 6.68
N GLU A 99 -24.92 -27.05 7.67
CA GLU A 99 -25.60 -27.88 8.66
C GLU A 99 -25.49 -27.29 10.07
N SER A 100 -26.50 -27.58 10.90
CA SER A 100 -26.49 -27.12 12.29
C SER A 100 -25.57 -27.99 13.13
N ARG A 101 -24.86 -27.38 14.09
CA ARG A 101 -23.92 -28.10 14.99
C ARG A 101 -24.60 -28.73 16.21
N GLY A 102 -25.94 -28.71 16.29
CA GLY A 102 -26.70 -29.18 17.44
C GLY A 102 -27.79 -30.18 17.07
N SER A 103 -28.24 -30.96 18.06
CA SER A 103 -29.34 -31.92 17.89
C SER A 103 -30.68 -31.26 17.56
N ASP A 104 -30.82 -29.97 17.85
CA ASP A 104 -32.06 -29.22 17.67
C ASP A 104 -31.92 -28.23 16.50
N ASN A 105 -32.34 -28.66 15.31
CA ASN A 105 -32.34 -27.86 14.06
C ASN A 105 -33.29 -26.64 14.10
N ARG A 106 -33.92 -26.36 15.25
CA ARG A 106 -34.88 -25.26 15.44
C ARG A 106 -34.19 -23.91 15.26
N GLY A 107 -34.55 -23.22 14.17
CA GLY A 107 -34.13 -21.85 13.87
C GLY A 107 -32.93 -21.72 12.93
N TYR A 108 -32.19 -22.80 12.63
CA TYR A 108 -31.03 -22.72 11.72
C TYR A 108 -31.41 -22.30 10.30
N HIS A 109 -32.62 -22.62 9.87
CA HIS A 109 -33.16 -22.14 8.60
C HIS A 109 -33.22 -20.62 8.48
N LYS A 110 -33.38 -19.89 9.61
CA LYS A 110 -33.35 -18.42 9.61
C LYS A 110 -31.93 -17.91 9.36
N THR A 111 -30.93 -18.59 9.93
CA THR A 111 -29.51 -18.31 9.68
C THR A 111 -29.16 -18.49 8.20
N LEU A 112 -29.47 -19.63 7.59
CA LEU A 112 -29.17 -19.84 6.17
C LEU A 112 -29.92 -18.87 5.26
N LYS A 113 -31.20 -18.59 5.55
CA LYS A 113 -31.95 -17.57 4.78
C LYS A 113 -31.31 -16.19 4.90
N ALA A 114 -30.85 -15.80 6.09
CA ALA A 114 -30.16 -14.53 6.28
C ALA A 114 -28.79 -14.51 5.59
N LEU A 115 -28.06 -15.63 5.63
CA LEU A 115 -26.79 -15.80 4.94
C LEU A 115 -26.94 -15.62 3.42
N CYS A 116 -27.93 -16.26 2.80
CA CYS A 116 -28.25 -16.09 1.38
C CYS A 116 -28.67 -14.64 1.06
N LYS A 117 -29.48 -14.00 1.91
CA LYS A 117 -29.88 -12.59 1.70
C LYS A 117 -28.71 -11.60 1.73
N ASN A 118 -27.61 -11.98 2.36
CA ASN A 118 -26.42 -11.15 2.56
C ASN A 118 -25.21 -11.75 1.82
N ASP A 119 -25.44 -12.37 0.66
CA ASP A 119 -24.40 -12.88 -0.24
C ASP A 119 -23.37 -13.81 0.43
N GLY A 120 -23.84 -14.73 1.27
CA GLY A 120 -22.98 -15.72 1.92
C GLY A 120 -22.49 -15.34 3.33
N TYR A 121 -22.95 -14.22 3.87
CA TYR A 121 -22.53 -13.70 5.18
C TYR A 121 -23.68 -13.59 6.19
N TYR A 122 -23.45 -14.00 7.45
CA TYR A 122 -24.38 -13.75 8.55
C TYR A 122 -23.65 -13.42 9.84
N ARG A 123 -24.11 -12.37 10.51
CA ARG A 123 -23.68 -12.01 11.87
C ARG A 123 -24.87 -12.02 12.82
N SER A 124 -24.77 -12.80 13.88
CA SER A 124 -25.77 -12.83 14.95
C SER A 124 -25.67 -11.60 15.87
N ARG A 125 -26.72 -11.33 16.65
CA ARG A 125 -26.71 -10.29 17.71
C ARG A 125 -25.64 -10.51 18.77
N LYS A 126 -25.26 -11.76 19.03
CA LYS A 126 -24.18 -12.14 19.97
C LYS A 126 -22.78 -12.04 19.36
N GLY A 127 -22.66 -11.58 18.11
CA GLY A 127 -21.39 -11.41 17.42
C GLY A 127 -20.85 -12.66 16.70
N VAL A 128 -21.54 -13.81 16.80
CA VAL A 128 -21.17 -15.02 16.01
C VAL A 128 -21.25 -14.71 14.53
N LEU A 129 -20.14 -14.92 13.83
CA LEU A 129 -19.98 -14.71 12.40
C LEU A 129 -20.00 -16.06 11.66
N VAL A 130 -20.84 -16.16 10.65
CA VAL A 130 -20.88 -17.28 9.69
C VAL A 130 -20.66 -16.68 8.30
N ASP A 131 -19.61 -17.11 7.63
CA ASP A 131 -19.26 -16.61 6.29
C ASP A 131 -18.88 -17.80 5.41
N LEU A 132 -19.74 -18.09 4.43
CA LEU A 132 -19.50 -19.18 3.49
C LEU A 132 -18.32 -18.87 2.58
N ASN A 133 -18.20 -17.63 2.11
CA ASN A 133 -17.16 -17.21 1.18
C ASN A 133 -15.77 -17.31 1.83
N TYR A 134 -15.65 -16.87 3.08
CA TYR A 134 -14.44 -17.06 3.87
C TYR A 134 -14.19 -18.54 4.16
N THR A 135 -15.22 -19.31 4.53
CA THR A 135 -15.07 -20.74 4.83
C THR A 135 -14.53 -21.52 3.63
N LEU A 136 -15.01 -21.20 2.42
CA LEU A 136 -14.55 -21.81 1.17
C LEU A 136 -13.11 -21.41 0.84
N SER A 137 -12.74 -20.13 1.02
CA SER A 137 -11.39 -19.61 0.75
C SER A 137 -10.38 -19.82 1.89
N GLU A 138 -10.82 -20.29 3.06
CA GLU A 138 -9.96 -20.45 4.25
C GLU A 138 -8.68 -21.25 3.98
N PRO A 139 -8.69 -22.36 3.22
CA PRO A 139 -7.46 -23.10 2.91
C PRO A 139 -6.42 -22.25 2.15
N MET A 140 -6.87 -21.32 1.30
CA MET A 140 -6.00 -20.38 0.58
C MET A 140 -5.40 -19.36 1.55
N TYR A 141 -6.22 -18.81 2.46
CA TYR A 141 -5.72 -17.92 3.51
C TYR A 141 -4.71 -18.60 4.43
N LYS A 142 -4.98 -19.83 4.84
CA LYS A 142 -4.07 -20.62 5.69
C LYS A 142 -2.73 -20.78 5.00
N LYS A 143 -2.73 -21.28 3.76
CA LYS A 143 -1.52 -21.56 3.01
C LYS A 143 -0.67 -20.31 2.79
N MET A 144 -1.29 -19.21 2.37
CA MET A 144 -0.61 -17.90 2.26
C MET A 144 -0.01 -17.41 3.60
N ASN A 145 -0.71 -17.64 4.72
CA ASN A 145 -0.29 -17.15 6.03
C ASN A 145 0.66 -18.11 6.78
N GLU A 146 0.77 -19.38 6.38
CA GLU A 146 1.64 -20.38 7.02
C GLU A 146 3.09 -19.88 7.13
N ASN A 147 3.60 -19.26 6.06
CA ASN A 147 4.96 -18.72 5.99
C ASN A 147 5.05 -17.23 6.35
N ASN A 148 3.99 -16.64 6.92
CA ASN A 148 3.87 -15.21 7.19
C ASN A 148 4.12 -14.33 5.95
N LEU A 149 3.91 -14.82 4.73
CA LEU A 149 4.27 -14.10 3.50
C LEU A 149 3.57 -12.75 3.41
N PHE A 150 2.25 -12.72 3.66
CA PHE A 150 1.46 -11.50 3.60
C PHE A 150 1.85 -10.51 4.73
N LEU A 151 2.12 -11.04 5.93
CA LEU A 151 2.54 -10.24 7.09
C LEU A 151 3.95 -9.68 6.94
N THR A 152 4.88 -10.42 6.34
CA THR A 152 6.26 -9.97 6.11
C THR A 152 6.31 -8.93 4.99
N THR A 153 5.55 -9.11 3.93
CA THR A 153 5.44 -8.17 2.80
C THR A 153 4.85 -6.82 3.23
N PHE A 154 3.71 -6.87 3.93
CA PHE A 154 2.91 -5.69 4.32
C PHE A 154 3.03 -5.32 5.80
N GLY A 155 4.00 -5.90 6.51
CA GLY A 155 4.19 -5.72 7.94
C GLY A 155 4.90 -4.41 8.27
N PRO A 156 4.84 -3.98 9.54
CA PRO A 156 5.56 -2.81 10.00
C PRO A 156 7.08 -3.04 10.13
N GLY A 157 7.55 -4.28 9.94
CA GLY A 157 8.94 -4.68 10.13
C GLY A 157 9.90 -3.99 9.16
N ARG A 158 11.05 -3.56 9.68
CA ARG A 158 12.13 -2.88 8.93
C ARG A 158 13.04 -3.85 8.16
N THR A 159 12.56 -5.04 7.85
CA THR A 159 13.36 -5.99 7.07
C THR A 159 13.47 -5.50 5.64
N ARG A 160 14.62 -5.71 4.98
CA ARG A 160 14.79 -5.39 3.55
C ARG A 160 13.81 -6.15 2.63
N ALA A 161 13.14 -7.18 3.16
CA ALA A 161 12.14 -7.96 2.47
C ALA A 161 10.73 -7.31 2.46
N SER A 162 10.46 -6.33 3.33
CA SER A 162 9.15 -5.66 3.37
C SER A 162 9.13 -4.44 2.45
N ILE A 163 7.93 -4.08 1.96
CA ILE A 163 7.75 -2.86 1.16
C ILE A 163 8.17 -1.63 1.98
N LYS A 164 7.77 -1.62 3.26
CA LYS A 164 8.10 -0.54 4.19
C LYS A 164 9.60 -0.40 4.41
N GLY A 165 10.31 -1.51 4.64
CA GLY A 165 11.76 -1.49 4.84
C GLY A 165 12.51 -1.00 3.60
N THR A 166 12.01 -1.33 2.40
CA THR A 166 12.56 -0.80 1.14
C THR A 166 12.39 0.72 1.06
N PHE A 167 11.23 1.26 1.45
CA PHE A 167 10.98 2.70 1.47
C PHE A 167 11.74 3.45 2.56
N GLU A 168 11.86 2.89 3.76
CA GLU A 168 12.69 3.45 4.83
C GLU A 168 14.15 3.53 4.38
N SER A 169 14.68 2.45 3.79
CA SER A 169 16.04 2.43 3.22
C SER A 169 16.22 3.46 2.10
N PHE A 170 15.24 3.63 1.21
CA PHE A 170 15.29 4.66 0.18
C PHE A 170 15.30 6.06 0.79
N GLN A 171 14.42 6.32 1.76
CA GLN A 171 14.33 7.62 2.44
C GLN A 171 15.60 8.00 3.20
N GLU A 172 16.27 7.03 3.82
CA GLU A 172 17.49 7.25 4.59
C GLU A 172 18.71 7.48 3.69
N ASN A 173 18.83 6.73 2.59
CA ASN A 173 20.06 6.69 1.79
C ASN A 173 20.07 7.59 0.56
N PHE A 174 18.90 7.97 0.01
CA PHE A 174 18.85 8.75 -1.23
C PHE A 174 19.49 10.14 -1.08
N ILE A 175 19.03 10.91 -0.08
CA ILE A 175 19.64 12.19 0.31
C ILE A 175 19.92 12.12 1.82
N PRO A 176 21.11 11.66 2.22
CA PRO A 176 21.47 11.54 3.62
C PRO A 176 21.65 12.93 4.26
N ASN A 177 21.49 12.99 5.59
CA ASN A 177 21.62 14.24 6.33
C ASN A 177 23.00 14.88 6.19
N ASP A 178 24.05 14.07 6.13
CA ASP A 178 25.43 14.58 6.08
C ASP A 178 25.71 15.28 4.75
N LEU A 179 25.12 14.80 3.65
CA LEU A 179 25.18 15.47 2.35
C LEU A 179 24.49 16.85 2.38
N LEU A 180 23.36 16.98 3.07
CA LEU A 180 22.73 18.30 3.24
C LEU A 180 23.60 19.25 4.04
N LYS A 181 24.21 18.78 5.14
CA LYS A 181 25.09 19.60 5.97
C LYS A 181 26.33 20.05 5.21
N GLU A 182 26.90 19.19 4.37
CA GLU A 182 28.06 19.49 3.53
C GLU A 182 27.81 20.69 2.62
N HIS A 183 26.62 20.83 2.05
CA HIS A 183 26.31 21.92 1.11
C HIS A 183 25.64 23.14 1.74
N LYS A 184 25.15 23.06 2.98
CA LYS A 184 24.36 24.14 3.63
C LYS A 184 25.02 25.52 3.56
N THR A 185 26.31 25.60 3.85
CA THR A 185 27.09 26.85 3.84
C THR A 185 27.88 27.07 2.54
N PRO A 186 28.66 26.09 2.04
CA PRO A 186 29.56 26.34 0.91
C PRO A 186 28.83 26.37 -0.45
N ASN A 187 27.62 25.81 -0.57
CA ASN A 187 26.84 25.87 -1.80
C ASN A 187 25.33 25.89 -1.50
N LYS A 188 24.84 27.09 -1.15
CA LYS A 188 23.44 27.30 -0.77
C LYS A 188 22.45 26.88 -1.86
N ASP A 189 22.75 27.12 -3.14
CA ASP A 189 21.91 26.70 -4.27
C ASP A 189 21.75 25.17 -4.33
N LYS A 190 22.87 24.43 -4.32
CA LYS A 190 22.87 22.97 -4.31
C LYS A 190 22.14 22.40 -3.09
N TYR A 191 22.34 23.01 -1.92
CA TYR A 191 21.61 22.65 -0.71
C TYR A 191 20.09 22.80 -0.89
N LEU A 192 19.61 23.94 -1.40
CA LEU A 192 18.18 24.17 -1.62
C LEU A 192 17.58 23.18 -2.63
N ARG A 193 18.31 22.85 -3.71
CA ARG A 193 17.90 21.81 -4.68
C ARG A 193 17.76 20.43 -4.01
N LEU A 194 18.73 20.04 -3.18
CA LEU A 194 18.68 18.77 -2.43
C LEU A 194 17.54 18.74 -1.40
N VAL A 195 17.27 19.86 -0.72
CA VAL A 195 16.14 20.01 0.21
C VAL A 195 14.80 19.84 -0.52
N TYR A 196 14.66 20.43 -1.71
CA TYR A 196 13.49 20.25 -2.56
C TYR A 196 13.28 18.78 -2.94
N ILE A 197 14.31 18.12 -3.50
CA ILE A 197 14.22 16.71 -3.93
C ILE A 197 13.87 15.80 -2.74
N ARG A 198 14.50 16.02 -1.58
CA ARG A 198 14.23 15.25 -0.36
C ARG A 198 12.79 15.44 0.12
N THR A 199 12.25 16.64 -0.04
CA THR A 199 10.86 16.93 0.31
C THR A 199 9.90 16.20 -0.62
N GLU A 200 10.12 16.25 -1.93
CA GLU A 200 9.31 15.50 -2.90
C GLU A 200 9.40 13.98 -2.65
N GLN A 201 10.58 13.46 -2.29
CA GLN A 201 10.74 12.07 -1.87
C GLN A 201 9.84 11.69 -0.69
N ARG A 202 9.81 12.51 0.37
CA ARG A 202 8.97 12.28 1.54
C ARG A 202 7.48 12.30 1.18
N LYS A 203 7.08 13.23 0.30
CA LYS A 203 5.70 13.35 -0.20
C LYS A 203 5.28 12.11 -0.99
N VAL A 204 6.14 11.62 -1.88
CA VAL A 204 5.93 10.36 -2.61
C VAL A 204 5.76 9.21 -1.62
N HIS A 205 6.66 9.07 -0.65
CA HIS A 205 6.58 8.01 0.35
C HIS A 205 5.24 8.04 1.12
N ARG A 206 4.80 9.20 1.62
CA ARG A 206 3.51 9.34 2.31
C ARG A 206 2.31 8.93 1.45
N LYS A 207 2.32 9.31 0.16
CA LYS A 207 1.27 8.94 -0.78
C LYS A 207 1.20 7.41 -0.93
N LEU A 208 2.37 6.77 -1.10
CA LEU A 208 2.45 5.33 -1.27
C LEU A 208 2.11 4.56 0.02
N GLU A 209 2.49 5.04 1.20
CA GLU A 209 2.09 4.42 2.48
C GLU A 209 0.55 4.30 2.59
N LYS A 210 -0.16 5.36 2.23
CA LYS A 210 -1.63 5.39 2.26
C LYS A 210 -2.23 4.41 1.25
N GLU A 211 -1.71 4.40 0.02
CA GLU A 211 -2.18 3.50 -1.03
C GLU A 211 -1.95 2.03 -0.65
N ILE A 212 -0.75 1.69 -0.14
CA ILE A 212 -0.40 0.34 0.29
C ILE A 212 -1.36 -0.14 1.37
N LEU A 213 -1.69 0.71 2.35
CA LEU A 213 -2.61 0.36 3.42
C LEU A 213 -4.01 0.04 2.90
N GLN A 214 -4.49 0.79 1.90
CA GLN A 214 -5.79 0.56 1.27
C GLN A 214 -5.77 -0.71 0.41
N ARG A 215 -4.81 -0.83 -0.51
CA ARG A 215 -4.69 -1.99 -1.41
C ARG A 215 -4.38 -3.29 -0.68
N LYS A 216 -3.64 -3.26 0.43
CA LYS A 216 -3.44 -4.43 1.30
C LYS A 216 -4.76 -5.09 1.68
N LYS A 217 -5.76 -4.30 2.07
CA LYS A 217 -7.08 -4.83 2.46
C LYS A 217 -7.82 -5.42 1.26
N LEU A 218 -7.76 -4.74 0.11
CA LEU A 218 -8.38 -5.20 -1.13
C LEU A 218 -7.77 -6.53 -1.60
N ILE A 219 -6.45 -6.61 -1.65
CA ILE A 219 -5.69 -7.82 -2.01
C ILE A 219 -6.05 -8.95 -1.03
N TYR A 220 -6.05 -8.70 0.28
CA TYR A 220 -6.38 -9.75 1.25
C TYR A 220 -7.82 -10.26 1.09
N ASN A 221 -8.79 -9.35 0.95
CA ASN A 221 -10.21 -9.73 0.89
C ASN A 221 -10.62 -10.30 -0.48
N SER A 222 -9.81 -10.08 -1.53
CA SER A 222 -10.15 -10.46 -2.90
C SER A 222 -10.42 -11.95 -3.08
N LEU A 223 -9.83 -12.82 -2.23
CA LEU A 223 -10.15 -14.24 -2.23
C LEU A 223 -11.64 -14.43 -1.92
N SER A 224 -12.07 -14.05 -0.72
CA SER A 224 -13.48 -14.18 -0.30
C SER A 224 -14.46 -13.39 -1.19
N ASP A 225 -14.06 -12.20 -1.67
CA ASP A 225 -14.89 -11.41 -2.58
C ASP A 225 -15.11 -12.12 -3.92
N SER A 226 -14.07 -12.74 -4.48
CA SER A 226 -14.19 -13.51 -5.73
C SER A 226 -15.03 -14.77 -5.57
N ILE A 227 -14.97 -15.42 -4.40
CA ILE A 227 -15.86 -16.55 -4.07
C ILE A 227 -17.32 -16.06 -4.05
N ARG A 228 -17.58 -14.94 -3.35
CA ARG A 228 -18.91 -14.32 -3.28
C ARG A 228 -19.46 -14.03 -4.67
N ASP A 229 -18.64 -13.42 -5.53
CA ASP A 229 -19.06 -13.04 -6.87
C ASP A 229 -19.39 -14.26 -7.73
N THR A 230 -18.63 -15.35 -7.59
CA THR A 230 -18.91 -16.63 -8.26
C THR A 230 -20.21 -17.27 -7.75
N MET A 231 -20.44 -17.25 -6.44
CA MET A 231 -21.60 -17.86 -5.78
C MET A 231 -22.86 -16.98 -5.79
N LYS A 232 -22.78 -15.75 -6.33
CA LYS A 232 -23.79 -14.70 -6.16
C LYS A 232 -25.19 -15.13 -6.59
N GLN A 233 -25.31 -15.79 -7.73
CA GLN A 233 -26.60 -16.25 -8.24
C GLN A 233 -27.20 -17.37 -7.37
N THR A 234 -26.36 -18.19 -6.75
CA THR A 234 -26.76 -19.28 -5.87
C THR A 234 -27.44 -18.78 -4.59
N TYR A 235 -27.03 -17.60 -4.11
CA TYR A 235 -27.61 -16.96 -2.92
C TYR A 235 -29.02 -16.41 -3.16
N GLN A 236 -29.43 -16.21 -4.41
CA GLN A 236 -30.74 -15.66 -4.74
C GLN A 236 -31.82 -16.74 -4.72
N GLY A 237 -32.92 -16.49 -4.00
CA GLY A 237 -34.11 -17.37 -4.00
C GLY A 237 -34.96 -17.29 -2.73
N LYS A 238 -36.25 -17.59 -2.88
CA LYS A 238 -37.20 -17.78 -1.77
C LYS A 238 -37.52 -19.26 -1.61
N GLU A 239 -36.48 -20.06 -1.42
CA GLU A 239 -36.60 -21.52 -1.37
C GLU A 239 -36.81 -22.05 0.06
N SER A 240 -37.23 -23.31 0.14
CA SER A 240 -37.27 -24.04 1.41
C SER A 240 -35.85 -24.33 1.91
N PHE A 241 -35.71 -24.64 3.20
CA PHE A 241 -34.41 -24.86 3.82
C PHE A 241 -33.59 -25.97 3.14
N ARG A 242 -34.17 -27.14 2.90
CA ARG A 242 -33.50 -28.26 2.22
C ARG A 242 -33.05 -27.89 0.81
N LYS A 243 -33.91 -27.19 0.05
CA LYS A 243 -33.58 -26.70 -1.30
C LYS A 243 -32.40 -25.72 -1.29
N ILE A 244 -32.35 -24.80 -0.32
CA ILE A 244 -31.20 -23.88 -0.16
C ILE A 244 -29.91 -24.67 0.10
N GLN A 245 -29.94 -25.67 0.98
CA GLN A 245 -28.77 -26.50 1.28
C GLN A 245 -28.29 -27.27 0.04
N GLU A 246 -29.21 -27.95 -0.65
CA GLU A 246 -28.92 -28.70 -1.87
C GLU A 246 -28.35 -27.79 -2.96
N LYS A 247 -28.99 -26.64 -3.21
CA LYS A 247 -28.53 -25.66 -4.19
C LYS A 247 -27.12 -25.14 -3.89
N LEU A 248 -26.83 -24.83 -2.62
CA LEU A 248 -25.48 -24.41 -2.21
C LEU A 248 -24.46 -25.53 -2.36
N LYS A 249 -24.78 -26.77 -1.96
CA LYS A 249 -23.90 -27.94 -2.12
C LYS A 249 -23.59 -28.20 -3.60
N SER A 250 -24.62 -28.21 -4.45
CA SER A 250 -24.48 -28.40 -5.90
C SER A 250 -23.62 -27.32 -6.53
N ALA A 251 -23.89 -26.04 -6.22
CA ALA A 251 -23.09 -24.94 -6.76
C ALA A 251 -21.63 -24.96 -6.30
N ILE A 252 -21.36 -25.32 -5.04
CA ILE A 252 -19.98 -25.49 -4.56
C ILE A 252 -19.27 -26.56 -5.38
N GLU A 253 -19.92 -27.70 -5.60
CA GLU A 253 -19.33 -28.82 -6.35
C GLU A 253 -19.12 -28.49 -7.82
N GLU A 254 -20.09 -27.82 -8.44
CA GLU A 254 -20.04 -27.36 -9.84
C GLU A 254 -18.92 -26.32 -10.05
N PHE A 255 -18.85 -25.31 -9.19
CA PHE A 255 -17.96 -24.17 -9.37
C PHE A 255 -16.60 -24.32 -8.72
N LYS A 256 -16.32 -25.35 -7.90
CA LYS A 256 -15.08 -25.43 -7.10
C LYS A 256 -13.80 -25.07 -7.87
N LYS A 257 -13.58 -25.65 -9.05
CA LYS A 257 -12.37 -25.40 -9.84
C LYS A 257 -12.29 -23.94 -10.31
N THR A 258 -13.35 -23.45 -10.96
CA THR A 258 -13.38 -22.10 -11.51
C THR A 258 -13.39 -21.04 -10.41
N MET A 259 -14.13 -21.28 -9.33
CA MET A 259 -14.25 -20.41 -8.16
C MET A 259 -12.89 -20.16 -7.48
N PHE A 260 -12.12 -21.22 -7.18
CA PHE A 260 -10.81 -21.05 -6.54
C PHE A 260 -9.74 -20.54 -7.50
N HIS A 261 -9.79 -20.93 -8.78
CA HIS A 261 -8.93 -20.35 -9.80
C HIS A 261 -9.16 -18.84 -9.96
N ASN A 262 -10.41 -18.40 -10.06
CA ASN A 262 -10.77 -16.99 -10.16
C ASN A 262 -10.31 -16.20 -8.92
N ALA A 263 -10.51 -16.75 -7.72
CA ALA A 263 -10.06 -16.12 -6.48
C ALA A 263 -8.53 -15.92 -6.45
N MET A 264 -7.77 -16.96 -6.79
CA MET A 264 -6.31 -16.89 -6.90
C MET A 264 -5.89 -15.83 -7.93
N THR A 265 -6.41 -15.93 -9.15
CA THR A 265 -6.06 -15.03 -10.26
C THR A 265 -6.39 -13.57 -9.91
N LYS A 266 -7.52 -13.32 -9.26
CA LYS A 266 -7.91 -11.98 -8.81
C LYS A 266 -6.91 -11.42 -7.79
N MET A 267 -6.53 -12.21 -6.78
CA MET A 267 -5.56 -11.75 -5.78
C MET A 267 -4.18 -11.46 -6.38
N LEU A 268 -3.68 -12.33 -7.26
CA LEU A 268 -2.40 -12.15 -7.95
C LEU A 268 -2.41 -10.92 -8.85
N LYS A 269 -3.54 -10.66 -9.53
CA LYS A 269 -3.73 -9.45 -10.34
C LYS A 269 -3.70 -8.19 -9.48
N GLU A 270 -4.46 -8.14 -8.38
CA GLU A 270 -4.47 -6.98 -7.47
C GLU A 270 -3.07 -6.70 -6.88
N PHE A 271 -2.30 -7.76 -6.59
CA PHE A 271 -0.91 -7.62 -6.14
C PHE A 271 0.00 -7.08 -7.25
N SER A 272 -0.12 -7.60 -8.48
CA SER A 272 0.64 -7.14 -9.65
C SER A 272 0.33 -5.67 -9.99
N ASP A 273 -0.94 -5.27 -9.90
CA ASP A 273 -1.38 -3.89 -10.13
C ASP A 273 -0.80 -2.94 -9.07
N LEU A 274 -0.72 -3.38 -7.79
CA LEU A 274 -0.01 -2.63 -6.75
C LEU A 274 1.49 -2.54 -7.07
N GLN A 275 2.14 -3.65 -7.44
CA GLN A 275 3.58 -3.66 -7.76
C GLN A 275 3.91 -2.64 -8.86
N LYS A 276 3.19 -2.70 -9.97
CA LYS A 276 3.36 -1.76 -11.09
C LYS A 276 3.16 -0.33 -10.63
N TYR A 277 2.08 -0.06 -9.91
CA TYR A 277 1.79 1.27 -9.39
C TYR A 277 2.92 1.82 -8.51
N LEU A 278 3.47 1.03 -7.58
CA LEU A 278 4.54 1.49 -6.69
C LEU A 278 5.80 1.88 -7.46
N VAL A 279 6.26 1.02 -8.38
CA VAL A 279 7.47 1.26 -9.17
C VAL A 279 7.27 2.48 -10.09
N ASP A 280 6.15 2.54 -10.79
CA ASP A 280 5.85 3.63 -11.73
C ASP A 280 5.73 4.98 -11.02
N GLN A 281 5.07 5.03 -9.85
CA GLN A 281 4.94 6.27 -9.08
C GLN A 281 6.28 6.77 -8.55
N ILE A 282 7.13 5.89 -8.00
CA ILE A 282 8.46 6.30 -7.51
C ILE A 282 9.29 6.82 -8.67
N LYS A 283 9.39 6.05 -9.76
CA LYS A 283 10.18 6.44 -10.93
C LYS A 283 9.70 7.79 -11.48
N THR A 284 8.41 7.91 -11.78
CA THR A 284 7.87 9.11 -12.44
C THR A 284 8.01 10.36 -11.57
N GLN A 285 7.60 10.29 -10.30
CA GLN A 285 7.62 11.45 -9.41
C GLN A 285 9.04 11.88 -9.06
N MET A 286 9.94 10.92 -8.79
CA MET A 286 11.32 11.24 -8.44
C MET A 286 12.14 11.69 -9.65
N THR A 287 11.94 11.10 -10.84
CA THR A 287 12.56 11.63 -12.07
C THR A 287 12.10 13.06 -12.32
N THR A 288 10.81 13.36 -12.13
CA THR A 288 10.29 14.73 -12.26
C THR A 288 10.94 15.67 -11.23
N ALA A 289 11.07 15.24 -9.97
CA ALA A 289 11.74 16.03 -8.94
C ALA A 289 13.23 16.27 -9.24
N LEU A 290 13.95 15.27 -9.77
CA LEU A 290 15.34 15.43 -10.20
C LEU A 290 15.46 16.40 -11.38
N VAL A 291 14.61 16.25 -12.40
CA VAL A 291 14.57 17.16 -13.55
C VAL A 291 14.29 18.58 -13.09
N LEU A 292 13.28 18.81 -12.24
CA LEU A 292 12.95 20.14 -11.73
C LEU A 292 14.06 20.70 -10.82
N GLY A 293 14.71 19.85 -10.02
CA GLY A 293 15.84 20.23 -9.19
C GLY A 293 17.08 20.61 -10.01
N LEU A 294 17.20 20.12 -11.25
CA LEU A 294 18.28 20.44 -12.20
C LEU A 294 17.91 21.56 -13.17
N SER A 295 16.62 21.74 -13.46
CA SER A 295 16.13 22.66 -14.48
C SER A 295 16.48 24.09 -14.13
N GLN A 296 16.84 24.86 -15.15
CA GLN A 296 16.88 26.31 -15.08
C GLN A 296 15.48 26.83 -15.35
N ILE A 297 15.04 27.83 -14.60
CA ILE A 297 13.79 28.52 -14.94
C ILE A 297 14.04 29.33 -16.23
N PRO A 298 13.12 29.27 -17.20
CA PRO A 298 13.20 30.08 -18.41
C PRO A 298 13.42 31.57 -18.10
N GLU A 299 14.34 32.22 -18.82
CA GLU A 299 14.69 33.64 -18.61
C GLU A 299 13.49 34.60 -18.79
N ASP A 300 12.44 34.17 -19.51
CA ASP A 300 11.20 34.91 -19.75
C ASP A 300 10.18 34.78 -18.60
N LEU A 301 10.39 33.87 -17.64
CA LEU A 301 9.54 33.69 -16.47
C LEU A 301 9.88 34.77 -15.42
N THR A 302 9.36 35.98 -15.64
CA THR A 302 9.50 37.11 -14.71
C THR A 302 8.41 37.07 -13.62
N GLY A 303 8.70 37.62 -12.43
CA GLY A 303 7.69 37.80 -11.38
C GLY A 303 7.50 36.63 -10.41
N LEU A 304 8.53 35.79 -10.20
CA LEU A 304 8.50 34.81 -9.10
C LEU A 304 8.36 35.50 -7.74
N PRO A 305 7.58 34.95 -6.80
CA PRO A 305 7.34 35.57 -5.50
C PRO A 305 8.62 35.65 -4.66
N ASP A 306 8.81 36.78 -3.97
CA ASP A 306 9.92 36.92 -3.04
C ASP A 306 9.68 36.17 -1.72
N VAL A 307 9.99 34.87 -1.68
CA VAL A 307 9.83 34.02 -0.48
C VAL A 307 10.90 34.17 0.62
N SER A 308 11.63 35.29 0.67
CA SER A 308 12.79 35.44 1.58
C SER A 308 12.36 35.46 3.06
N GLU A 309 11.29 36.16 3.39
CA GLU A 309 10.74 36.20 4.76
C GLU A 309 10.19 34.83 5.18
N GLU A 310 9.43 34.19 4.28
CA GLU A 310 8.85 32.86 4.50
C GLU A 310 9.94 31.82 4.74
N THR A 311 11.11 31.96 4.12
CA THR A 311 12.25 31.07 4.35
C THR A 311 12.75 31.16 5.79
N VAL A 312 12.96 32.37 6.31
CA VAL A 312 13.39 32.58 7.70
C VAL A 312 12.35 32.03 8.67
N MET A 313 11.06 32.22 8.38
CA MET A 313 9.99 31.63 9.18
C MET A 313 10.03 30.10 9.14
N MET A 314 10.26 29.52 7.95
CA MET A 314 10.27 28.07 7.76
C MET A 314 11.46 27.39 8.43
N GLU A 315 12.64 28.02 8.42
CA GLU A 315 13.82 27.57 9.15
C GLU A 315 13.52 27.46 10.65
N ARG A 316 12.98 28.51 11.25
CA ARG A 316 12.57 28.53 12.67
C ARG A 316 11.52 27.45 12.98
N CYS A 317 10.52 27.28 12.10
CA CYS A 317 9.52 26.23 12.25
C CYS A 317 10.15 24.84 12.18
N CYS A 318 11.09 24.60 11.27
CA CYS A 318 11.78 23.32 11.14
C CYS A 318 12.62 23.00 12.38
N GLU A 319 13.37 23.97 12.90
CA GLU A 319 14.14 23.85 14.15
C GLU A 319 13.23 23.48 15.32
N SER A 320 12.11 24.21 15.51
CA SER A 320 11.16 23.96 16.60
C SER A 320 10.52 22.57 16.56
N LEU A 321 10.39 21.99 15.36
CA LEU A 321 9.81 20.66 15.14
C LEU A 321 10.87 19.54 15.11
N GLY A 322 12.16 19.88 15.20
CA GLY A 322 13.26 18.95 15.00
C GLY A 322 13.23 18.32 13.60
N LEU A 323 12.80 19.08 12.59
CA LEU A 323 12.81 18.68 11.20
C LEU A 323 14.18 18.98 10.60
N GLN A 324 14.89 17.92 10.22
CA GLN A 324 16.11 18.02 9.40
C GLN A 324 15.71 18.20 7.93
N VAL A 325 14.98 19.28 7.66
CA VAL A 325 14.73 19.80 6.31
C VAL A 325 15.67 20.97 6.06
N TYR A 326 16.01 21.72 7.13
CA TYR A 326 17.05 22.74 7.16
C TYR A 326 18.25 22.36 8.04
#